data_AF-A0A1D1YF18-F1
#
_entry.id   AF-A0A1D1YF18-F1
#
_cell.length_a   1.000
_cell.length_b   1.000
_cell.length_c   1.000
_cell.angle_alpha   90.00
_cell.angle_beta   90.00
_cell.angle_gamma   90.00
#
_symmetry.space_group_name_H-M   'P 1'
#
loop_
_entity.id
_entity.type
_entity.pdbx_description
1 polymer ?
#
loop_
_entity_poly.entity_id
_entity_poly.type
_entity_poly.pdbx_seq_one_letter_code
_entity_poly.pdbx_strand_id
1 'polypeptide(L)'
;MAGHHPSPPPAAATPPRSYEIASALWRRYADRVYSSWEKTFLWDMVAPYRRPKSFTPLISIYIAAFYTGVIGAAITEQLYKEKYWEDHPGEAVPLMRPKFYYGPWKIMKGEALPPNQ
;
A
#
# COMPACT_ATOMS: atom_id res chain seq x y z
N MET A 1 7.96 -32.34 -78.00
CA MET A 1 8.38 -32.11 -76.61
C MET A 1 8.19 -30.63 -76.30
N ALA A 2 7.08 -30.25 -75.67
CA ALA A 2 6.81 -28.86 -75.28
C ALA A 2 7.05 -28.72 -73.77
N GLY A 3 8.03 -27.91 -73.39
CA GLY A 3 8.39 -27.66 -72.00
C GLY A 3 7.32 -26.81 -71.31
N HIS A 4 6.77 -27.34 -70.21
CA HIS A 4 5.86 -26.62 -69.33
C HIS A 4 6.69 -25.67 -68.44
N HIS A 5 6.61 -24.37 -68.70
CA HIS A 5 7.14 -23.36 -67.77
C HIS A 5 6.19 -23.24 -66.57
N PRO A 6 6.68 -23.36 -65.32
CA PRO A 6 5.87 -23.11 -64.14
C PRO A 6 5.53 -21.63 -64.05
N SER A 7 4.25 -21.33 -63.82
CA SER A 7 3.71 -19.98 -63.61
C SER A 7 4.36 -19.33 -62.38
N PRO A 8 4.60 -18.01 -62.36
CA PRO A 8 5.13 -17.34 -61.18
C PRO A 8 4.12 -17.45 -60.02
N PRO A 9 4.60 -17.64 -58.76
CA PRO A 9 3.72 -17.71 -57.61
C PRO A 9 2.94 -16.39 -57.43
N PRO A 10 1.67 -16.43 -56.98
CA PRO A 10 0.88 -15.22 -56.77
C PRO A 10 1.59 -14.32 -55.76
N ALA A 11 1.73 -13.04 -56.11
CA ALA A 11 2.33 -12.03 -55.27
C ALA A 11 1.70 -12.10 -53.86
N ALA A 12 2.50 -12.40 -52.85
CA ALA A 12 2.05 -12.48 -51.47
C ALA A 12 1.35 -11.16 -51.13
N ALA A 13 0.04 -11.22 -50.90
CA ALA A 13 -0.75 -10.06 -50.54
C ALA A 13 -0.13 -9.41 -49.30
N THR A 14 0.29 -8.15 -49.41
CA THR A 14 0.79 -7.40 -48.27
C THR A 14 -0.32 -7.35 -47.21
N PRO A 15 -0.03 -7.75 -45.97
CA PRO A 15 -1.05 -7.77 -44.95
C PRO A 15 -1.59 -6.35 -44.71
N PRO A 16 -2.88 -6.19 -44.39
CA PRO A 16 -3.45 -4.87 -44.14
C PRO A 16 -2.73 -4.20 -42.96
N ARG A 17 -2.56 -2.87 -43.02
CA ARG A 17 -1.83 -2.04 -42.03
C ARG A 17 -2.21 -2.31 -40.56
N SER A 18 -3.45 -2.74 -40.31
CA SER A 18 -3.93 -3.15 -38.98
C SER A 18 -3.19 -4.36 -38.42
N TYR A 19 -2.77 -5.32 -39.26
CA TYR A 19 -1.97 -6.49 -38.88
C TYR A 19 -0.54 -6.10 -38.47
N GLU A 20 0.06 -5.10 -39.12
CA GLU A 20 1.38 -4.58 -38.75
C GLU A 20 1.33 -3.89 -37.37
N ILE A 21 0.28 -3.09 -37.12
CA ILE A 21 0.08 -2.43 -35.82
C ILE A 21 -0.19 -3.47 -34.72
N ALA A 22 -1.03 -4.48 -34.99
CA ALA A 22 -1.33 -5.55 -34.04
C ALA A 22 -0.08 -6.39 -33.71
N SER A 23 0.72 -6.75 -34.71
CA SER A 23 1.98 -7.50 -34.49
C SER A 23 3.04 -6.66 -33.78
N ALA A 24 3.14 -5.35 -34.05
CA ALA A 24 4.04 -4.45 -33.32
C ALA A 24 3.62 -4.28 -31.85
N LEU A 25 2.32 -4.14 -31.58
CA LEU A 25 1.77 -4.11 -30.21
C LEU A 25 2.01 -5.43 -29.48
N TRP A 26 1.77 -6.55 -30.15
CA TRP A 26 2.01 -7.89 -29.60
C TRP A 26 3.49 -8.10 -29.25
N ARG A 27 4.41 -7.71 -30.15
CA ARG A 27 5.85 -7.76 -29.90
C ARG A 27 6.22 -6.91 -28.69
N ARG A 28 5.78 -5.66 -28.62
CA ARG A 28 6.04 -4.77 -27.47
C ARG A 28 5.49 -5.32 -26.15
N TYR A 29 4.30 -5.93 -26.19
CA TYR A 29 3.72 -6.58 -25.02
C TYR A 29 4.54 -7.80 -24.61
N ALA A 30 4.88 -8.68 -25.56
CA ALA A 30 5.70 -9.86 -25.31
C ALA A 30 7.07 -9.48 -24.74
N ASP A 31 7.73 -8.47 -25.30
CA ASP A 31 9.01 -7.95 -24.80
C ASP A 31 8.89 -7.38 -23.38
N ARG A 32 7.77 -6.71 -23.08
CA ARG A 32 7.50 -6.17 -21.74
C ARG A 32 7.23 -7.28 -20.73
N VAL A 33 6.47 -8.30 -21.10
CA VAL A 33 6.19 -9.47 -20.25
C VAL A 33 7.47 -10.25 -20.01
N TYR A 34 8.24 -10.51 -21.08
CA TYR A 34 9.51 -11.23 -21.00
C TYR A 34 10.53 -10.50 -20.12
N SER A 35 10.73 -9.19 -20.33
CA SER A 35 11.64 -8.39 -19.50
C SER A 35 11.16 -8.25 -18.06
N SER A 36 9.85 -8.28 -17.80
CA SER A 36 9.32 -8.29 -16.42
C SER A 36 9.52 -9.65 -15.75
N TRP A 37 9.37 -10.74 -16.50
CA TRP A 37 9.63 -12.10 -16.02
C TRP A 37 11.12 -12.31 -15.73
N GLU A 38 12.00 -11.90 -16.63
CA GLU A 38 13.45 -12.00 -16.46
C GLU A 38 13.93 -11.24 -15.22
N LYS A 39 13.42 -10.03 -14.99
CA LYS A 39 13.69 -9.27 -13.76
C LYS A 39 13.25 -10.03 -12.52
N THR A 40 12.06 -10.64 -12.54
CA THR A 40 11.52 -11.39 -11.39
C THR A 40 12.35 -12.65 -11.14
N PHE A 41 12.72 -13.37 -12.18
CA PHE A 41 13.59 -14.55 -12.11
C PHE A 41 14.98 -14.21 -11.57
N LEU A 42 15.60 -13.13 -12.05
CA LEU A 42 16.87 -12.64 -11.52
C LEU A 42 16.75 -12.22 -10.04
N TRP A 43 15.63 -11.60 -9.66
CA TRP A 43 15.35 -11.28 -8.26
C TRP A 43 15.24 -12.54 -7.40
N ASP A 44 14.53 -13.55 -7.87
CA ASP A 44 14.35 -14.84 -7.17
C ASP A 44 15.67 -15.62 -7.08
N MET A 45 16.54 -15.51 -8.07
CA MET A 45 17.86 -16.16 -8.05
C MET A 45 18.83 -15.48 -7.08
N VAL A 46 18.71 -14.16 -6.90
CA VAL A 46 19.53 -13.38 -5.94
C VAL A 46 18.95 -13.41 -4.52
N ALA A 47 17.64 -13.65 -4.36
CA ALA A 47 16.95 -13.66 -3.08
C ALA A 47 17.56 -14.61 -2.03
N PRO A 48 18.00 -15.84 -2.36
CA PRO A 48 18.67 -16.75 -1.42
C PRO A 48 20.05 -16.26 -0.95
N TYR A 49 20.74 -15.47 -1.77
CA TYR A 49 22.07 -14.93 -1.46
C TYR A 49 22.00 -13.61 -0.68
N ARG A 50 20.81 -13.00 -0.58
CA ARG A 50 20.60 -11.87 0.33
C ARG A 50 20.60 -12.37 1.76
N ARG A 51 21.36 -11.68 2.62
CA ARG A 51 21.31 -11.85 4.08
C ARG A 51 19.84 -11.88 4.53
N PRO A 52 19.43 -12.85 5.39
CA PRO A 52 18.07 -12.87 5.93
C PRO A 52 17.76 -11.49 6.49
N LYS A 53 16.63 -10.91 6.10
CA LYS A 53 16.20 -9.58 6.57
C LYS A 53 16.27 -9.62 8.09
N SER A 54 17.13 -8.79 8.67
CA SER A 54 17.23 -8.71 10.12
C SER A 54 15.84 -8.35 10.68
N PHE A 55 15.55 -8.82 11.89
CA PHE A 55 14.30 -8.48 12.57
C PHE A 55 14.26 -6.99 12.97
N THR A 56 15.41 -6.30 12.90
CA THR A 56 15.63 -4.89 13.23
C THR A 56 14.67 -3.91 12.52
N PRO A 57 14.52 -3.91 11.17
CA PRO A 57 13.55 -3.06 10.49
C PRO A 57 12.12 -3.23 10.98
N LEU A 58 11.74 -4.47 11.35
CA LEU A 58 10.40 -4.73 11.86
C LEU A 58 10.24 -4.11 13.25
N ILE A 59 11.17 -4.39 14.17
CA ILE A 59 11.19 -3.78 15.51
C ILE A 59 11.17 -2.26 15.42
N SER A 60 11.99 -1.65 14.57
CA SER A 60 12.06 -0.19 14.47
C SER A 60 10.73 0.42 14.03
N ILE A 61 10.00 -0.22 13.11
CA ILE A 61 8.68 0.24 12.68
C ILE A 61 7.67 0.10 13.82
N TYR A 62 7.69 -1.01 14.57
CA TYR A 62 6.83 -1.18 15.74
C TYR A 62 7.07 -0.12 16.81
N ILE A 63 8.34 0.17 17.12
CA ILE A 63 8.71 1.21 18.08
C ILE A 63 8.21 2.57 17.60
N ALA A 64 8.50 2.92 16.34
CA ALA A 64 8.06 4.19 15.76
C ALA A 64 6.52 4.33 15.82
N ALA A 65 5.79 3.32 15.35
CA ALA A 65 4.33 3.31 15.36
C ALA A 65 3.75 3.45 16.77
N PHE A 66 4.33 2.73 17.76
CA PHE A 66 3.91 2.82 19.15
C PHE A 66 4.07 4.24 19.71
N TYR A 67 5.26 4.82 19.58
CA TYR A 67 5.53 6.16 20.12
C TYR A 67 4.73 7.24 19.38
N THR A 68 4.54 7.14 18.07
CA THR A 68 3.67 8.05 17.32
C THR A 68 2.22 7.98 17.84
N GLY A 69 1.72 6.78 18.14
CA GLY A 69 0.38 6.60 18.72
C GLY A 69 0.24 7.25 20.10
N VAL A 70 1.22 7.04 20.98
CA VAL A 70 1.22 7.62 22.34
C VAL A 70 1.30 9.15 22.30
N ILE A 71 2.20 9.71 21.49
CA ILE A 71 2.37 11.16 21.36
C ILE A 71 1.10 11.78 20.75
N GLY A 72 0.55 11.16 19.70
CA GLY A 72 -0.69 11.61 19.09
C GLY A 72 -1.85 11.63 20.08
N ALA A 73 -2.02 10.57 20.86
CA ALA A 73 -3.04 10.50 21.91
C ALA A 73 -2.88 11.61 22.96
N ALA A 74 -1.65 11.85 23.42
CA ALA A 74 -1.36 12.90 24.39
C ALA A 74 -1.70 14.30 23.85
N ILE A 75 -1.33 14.60 22.60
CA ILE A 75 -1.66 15.89 21.96
C ILE A 75 -3.18 16.05 21.86
N THR A 76 -3.90 15.00 21.45
CA THR A 76 -5.37 15.09 21.33
C THR A 76 -6.07 15.26 22.67
N GLU A 77 -5.54 14.67 23.75
CA GLU A 77 -6.04 14.87 25.11
C GLU A 77 -5.83 16.33 25.55
N GLN A 78 -4.65 16.90 25.31
CA GLN A 78 -4.36 18.28 25.71
C GLN A 78 -5.22 19.27 24.94
N LEU A 79 -5.36 19.11 23.61
CA LEU A 79 -6.24 19.97 22.80
C LEU A 79 -7.70 19.86 23.23
N TYR A 80 -8.16 18.66 23.61
CA TYR A 80 -9.50 18.47 24.16
C TYR A 80 -9.68 19.25 25.47
N LYS A 81 -8.66 19.23 26.34
CA LYS A 81 -8.69 19.98 27.59
C LYS A 81 -8.72 21.48 27.36
N GLU A 82 -7.80 22.01 26.55
CA GLU A 82 -7.75 23.44 26.22
C GLU A 82 -9.11 23.95 25.73
N LYS A 83 -9.72 23.24 24.78
CA LYS A 83 -11.06 23.57 24.28
C LYS A 83 -12.14 23.50 25.36
N TYR A 84 -12.10 22.50 26.23
CA TYR A 84 -13.08 22.38 27.31
C TYR A 84 -12.99 23.54 28.30
N TRP A 85 -11.78 23.98 28.65
CA TRP A 85 -11.54 25.13 29.52
C TRP A 85 -12.04 26.45 28.93
N GLU A 86 -11.97 26.64 27.61
CA GLU A 86 -12.54 27.80 26.94
C GLU A 86 -14.06 27.89 27.12
N ASP A 87 -14.73 26.74 27.01
CA ASP A 87 -16.19 26.66 27.11
C ASP A 87 -16.69 26.61 28.58
N HIS A 88 -15.88 26.11 29.52
CA HIS A 88 -16.26 25.86 30.92
C HIS A 88 -15.16 26.34 31.90
N PRO A 89 -15.07 27.65 32.19
CA PRO A 89 -14.02 28.18 33.05
C PRO A 89 -14.17 27.68 34.49
N GLY A 90 -13.12 27.04 35.02
CA GLY A 90 -13.04 26.62 36.43
C GLY A 90 -13.63 25.23 36.74
N GLU A 91 -14.13 24.51 35.75
CA GLU A 91 -14.55 23.11 35.91
C GLU A 91 -13.37 22.14 35.75
N ALA A 92 -13.42 21.02 36.48
CA ALA A 92 -12.44 19.95 36.31
C ALA A 92 -12.69 19.24 34.97
N VAL A 93 -11.68 19.23 34.09
CA VAL A 93 -11.86 18.64 32.76
C VAL A 93 -11.98 17.12 32.84
N PRO A 94 -13.04 16.53 32.29
CA PRO A 94 -13.17 15.08 32.22
C PRO A 94 -12.09 14.47 31.32
N LEU A 95 -11.69 13.23 31.61
CA LEU A 95 -10.75 12.50 30.74
C LEU A 95 -11.41 12.23 29.36
N MET A 96 -10.71 12.51 28.26
CA MET A 96 -11.26 12.29 26.92
C MET A 96 -11.62 10.80 26.73
N ARG A 97 -12.68 10.55 25.95
CA ARG A 97 -13.02 9.19 25.55
C ARG A 97 -11.95 8.67 24.57
N PRO A 98 -11.34 7.51 24.84
CA PRO A 98 -10.34 6.96 23.95
C PRO A 98 -10.99 6.54 22.64
N LYS A 99 -10.51 7.11 21.53
CA LYS A 99 -11.03 6.84 20.18
C LYS A 99 -10.58 5.49 19.64
N PHE A 100 -9.48 4.96 20.17
CA PHE A 100 -8.80 3.75 19.67
C PHE A 100 -9.06 2.52 20.53
N TYR A 101 -9.94 2.60 21.52
CA TYR A 101 -10.28 1.47 22.39
C TYR A 101 -11.75 1.07 22.19
N TYR A 102 -11.95 -0.06 21.52
CA TYR A 102 -13.25 -0.70 21.33
C TYR A 102 -13.38 -2.01 22.13
N GLY A 103 -12.51 -2.20 23.12
CA GLY A 103 -12.52 -3.41 23.94
C GLY A 103 -13.75 -3.48 24.86
N PRO A 104 -14.10 -4.69 25.34
CA PRO A 104 -15.26 -4.89 26.21
C PRO A 104 -15.07 -4.34 27.64
N TRP A 105 -13.85 -3.94 28.02
CA TRP A 105 -13.55 -3.49 29.39
C TRP A 105 -13.85 -2.01 29.57
N LYS A 106 -14.50 -1.66 30.67
CA LYS A 106 -14.77 -0.26 31.02
C LYS A 106 -13.47 0.41 31.46
N ILE A 107 -13.14 1.53 30.83
CA ILE A 107 -12.01 2.37 31.22
C ILE A 107 -12.45 3.21 32.41
N MET A 108 -11.76 3.06 33.54
CA MET A 108 -11.99 3.91 34.71
C MET A 108 -11.54 5.33 34.39
N LYS A 109 -12.51 6.23 34.27
CA LYS A 109 -12.28 7.67 34.21
C LYS A 109 -12.40 8.12 35.66
N GLY A 110 -11.31 8.61 36.26
CA GLY A 110 -11.32 9.07 37.65
C GLY A 110 -12.57 9.90 37.97
N GLU A 111 -13.14 9.68 39.15
CA GLU A 111 -14.44 10.19 39.59
C GLU A 111 -14.64 11.69 39.33
N ALA A 112 -15.64 12.02 38.51
CA ALA A 112 -16.46 13.19 38.77
C ALA A 112 -17.81 12.65 39.25
N LEU A 113 -17.99 12.63 40.58
CA LEU A 113 -19.24 12.27 41.24
C LEU A 113 -20.39 13.11 40.65
N PRO A 114 -21.57 12.52 40.35
CA PRO A 114 -22.75 13.34 40.06
C PRO A 114 -23.22 14.01 41.37
N PRO A 115 -23.37 15.35 41.43
CA PRO A 115 -24.01 16.01 42.57
C PRO A 115 -25.53 15.96 42.39
N ASN A 116 -26.12 14.77 42.57
CA ASN A 116 -27.48 14.52 43.08
C ASN A 116 -27.95 13.11 42.72
N GLN A 117 -27.94 12.23 43.71
CA GLN A 117 -28.98 11.23 43.92
C GLN A 117 -29.56 11.44 45.31
#